data_AF-A0A432F3E8-F1
#
_entry.id   AF-A0A432F3E8-F1
#
_cell.length_a   1.000
_cell.length_b   1.000
_cell.length_c   1.000
_cell.angle_alpha   90.00
_cell.angle_beta   90.00
_cell.angle_gamma   90.00
#
_symmetry.space_group_name_H-M   'P 1'
#
loop_
_entity.id
_entity.type
_entity.pdbx_description
1 polymer ?
#
loop_
_entity_poly.entity_id
_entity_poly.type
_entity_poly.pdbx_seq_one_letter_code
_entity_poly.pdbx_strand_id
1 'polypeptide(L)'
;MKQLLITTRHAIRTITAFFFVATVALLVAAVLLRSFGEIRLQLLLTFIGFGFSGALLDLLLGCYSENRPVMILGSVALGVSLTFYLLLVWGLGWRTEPAIWRIWWVSSIATLTITHLGVLKMIQASRSNGVARAAPAFSVATALLLVGLAARELLSSPGPIYLGVTAVTGVGALVFSILAGRRFIRDKVKPANIWRRGKLTALGFLFLLTFTMGYYLGHVSAPQPSPAELFPSVLRGMSREHLEAQIRSDLKRLKTASEGIDDLARKTEVFREVRAKKFESENRDYYLPEEGDEIRSLFGSYLRYRTALLRLLATYSGFESVRDPDTRARCFMVGFAAAMTVFENSLKLVNTYGDDERAQRKLNEPEPEWGIPGNMFNRLYKSVSSSRNIKVCEEMAAYFNVHRKDWREREVWSEANFAWLEQRIDRGLASVRQHSIAPHKAWYDLLMARVQEDLYTPVYA
;
A
#
# COMPACT_ATOMS: atom_id res chain seq x y z
N MET A 1 27.79 -36.10 6.33
CA MET A 1 27.47 -34.65 6.35
C MET A 1 28.12 -33.85 5.21
N LYS A 2 29.44 -33.93 4.97
CA LYS A 2 30.09 -33.20 3.85
C LYS A 2 29.55 -33.57 2.46
N GLN A 3 29.34 -34.87 2.20
CA GLN A 3 28.80 -35.34 0.91
C GLN A 3 27.38 -34.82 0.66
N LEU A 4 26.52 -34.86 1.69
CA LEU A 4 25.17 -34.30 1.65
C LEU A 4 25.17 -32.79 1.35
N LEU A 5 26.09 -32.03 1.95
CA LEU A 5 26.22 -30.59 1.69
C LEU A 5 26.64 -30.31 0.23
N ILE A 6 27.53 -31.13 -0.34
CA ILE A 6 27.97 -30.99 -1.73
C ILE A 6 26.81 -31.27 -2.70
N THR A 7 26.07 -32.36 -2.48
CA THR A 7 24.92 -32.71 -3.32
C THR A 7 23.81 -31.67 -3.23
N THR A 8 23.47 -31.19 -2.03
CA THR A 8 22.48 -30.12 -1.83
C THR A 8 22.88 -28.83 -2.53
N ARG A 9 24.15 -28.41 -2.44
CA ARG A 9 24.63 -27.21 -3.13
C ARG A 9 24.59 -27.34 -4.65
N HIS A 10 24.90 -28.52 -5.18
CA HIS A 10 24.79 -28.76 -6.62
C HIS A 10 23.33 -28.65 -7.08
N ALA A 11 22.39 -29.27 -6.36
CA ALA A 11 20.97 -29.17 -6.67
C ALA A 11 20.47 -27.71 -6.66
N ILE A 12 20.84 -26.93 -5.65
CA ILE A 12 20.47 -25.51 -5.55
C ILE A 12 21.01 -24.70 -6.73
N ARG A 13 22.26 -24.93 -7.16
CA ARG A 13 22.83 -24.23 -8.32
C ARG A 13 22.10 -24.56 -9.61
N THR A 14 21.74 -25.83 -9.80
CA THR A 14 20.98 -26.27 -10.98
C THR A 14 19.59 -25.62 -11.01
N ILE A 15 18.88 -25.62 -9.87
CA ILE A 15 17.57 -24.95 -9.73
C ILE A 15 17.69 -23.45 -9.97
N THR A 16 18.73 -22.81 -9.40
CA THR A 16 18.98 -21.37 -9.57
C THR A 16 19.24 -21.02 -11.04
N ALA A 17 20.05 -21.81 -11.73
CA ALA A 17 20.34 -21.62 -13.15
C ALA A 17 19.07 -21.76 -14.00
N PHE A 18 18.22 -22.75 -13.70
CA PHE A 18 16.92 -22.91 -14.36
C PHE A 18 16.06 -21.64 -14.23
N PHE A 19 15.94 -21.07 -13.03
CA PHE A 19 15.14 -19.85 -12.84
C PHE A 19 15.70 -18.62 -13.56
N PHE A 20 17.03 -18.46 -13.65
CA PHE A 20 17.62 -17.39 -14.46
C PHE A 20 17.37 -17.58 -15.95
N VAL A 21 17.51 -18.81 -16.46
CA VAL A 21 17.20 -19.14 -17.87
C VAL A 21 15.72 -18.89 -18.17
N ALA A 22 14.82 -19.33 -17.28
CA ALA A 22 13.38 -19.10 -17.42
C ALA A 22 13.03 -17.60 -17.40
N THR A 23 13.71 -16.80 -16.58
CA THR A 23 13.58 -15.33 -16.56
C THR A 23 13.94 -14.72 -17.92
N VAL A 24 15.09 -15.10 -18.49
CA VAL A 24 15.54 -14.60 -19.79
C VAL A 24 14.59 -15.05 -20.91
N ALA A 25 14.19 -16.32 -20.92
CA ALA A 25 13.25 -16.86 -21.90
C ALA A 25 11.91 -16.12 -21.87
N LEU A 26 11.40 -15.80 -20.68
CA LEU A 26 10.14 -15.09 -20.52
C LEU A 26 10.23 -13.61 -20.92
N LEU A 27 11.38 -12.96 -20.70
CA LEU A 27 11.66 -11.61 -21.22
C LEU A 27 11.77 -11.58 -22.75
N VAL A 28 12.44 -12.56 -23.36
CA VAL A 28 12.52 -12.71 -24.82
C VAL A 28 11.12 -12.93 -25.41
N ALA A 29 10.32 -13.82 -24.80
CA ALA A 29 8.94 -14.05 -25.20
C ALA A 29 8.08 -12.79 -25.08
N ALA A 30 8.28 -11.97 -24.04
CA ALA A 30 7.58 -10.70 -23.86
C ALA A 30 7.86 -9.71 -24.99
N VAL A 31 9.12 -9.59 -25.41
CA VAL A 31 9.55 -8.73 -26.51
C VAL A 31 8.98 -9.21 -27.84
N LEU A 32 9.00 -10.52 -28.09
CA LEU A 32 8.46 -11.12 -29.32
C LEU A 32 6.94 -10.99 -29.43
N LEU A 33 6.22 -11.16 -28.33
CA LEU A 33 4.75 -11.14 -28.30
C LEU A 33 4.13 -9.74 -28.15
N ARG A 34 4.96 -8.68 -27.97
CA ARG A 34 4.57 -7.28 -27.74
C ARG A 34 3.43 -7.09 -26.71
N SER A 35 3.27 -8.03 -25.80
CA SER A 35 2.19 -8.08 -24.81
C SER A 35 2.70 -8.70 -23.52
N PHE A 36 2.51 -7.99 -22.41
CA PHE A 36 2.94 -8.44 -21.09
C PHE A 36 1.77 -8.35 -20.11
N GLY A 37 0.95 -9.40 -20.10
CA GLY A 37 -0.17 -9.52 -19.17
C GLY A 37 0.27 -9.74 -17.73
N GLU A 38 -0.64 -9.50 -16.78
CA GLU A 38 -0.37 -9.56 -15.34
C GLU A 38 0.21 -10.91 -14.88
N ILE A 39 -0.29 -12.03 -15.42
CA ILE A 39 0.20 -13.38 -15.11
C ILE A 39 1.67 -13.55 -15.52
N ARG A 40 2.07 -13.02 -16.69
CA ARG A 40 3.46 -13.09 -17.16
C ARG A 40 4.39 -12.27 -16.28
N LEU A 41 3.92 -11.12 -15.79
CA LEU A 41 4.65 -10.30 -14.83
C LEU A 41 4.80 -11.02 -13.48
N GLN A 42 3.76 -11.66 -12.97
CA GLN A 42 3.83 -12.45 -11.73
C GLN A 42 4.80 -13.63 -11.86
N LEU A 43 4.78 -14.33 -12.99
CA LEU A 43 5.72 -15.41 -13.29
C LEU A 43 7.17 -14.89 -13.39
N LEU A 44 7.39 -13.76 -14.07
CA LEU A 44 8.70 -13.12 -14.15
C LEU A 44 9.25 -12.80 -12.76
N LEU A 45 8.45 -12.12 -11.93
CA LEU A 45 8.82 -11.77 -10.56
C LEU A 45 9.08 -13.02 -9.71
N THR A 46 8.28 -14.07 -9.88
CA THR A 46 8.47 -15.35 -9.19
C THR A 46 9.82 -15.97 -9.57
N PHE A 47 10.15 -16.04 -10.86
CA PHE A 47 11.43 -16.60 -11.32
C PHE A 47 12.63 -15.80 -10.83
N ILE A 48 12.53 -14.47 -10.83
CA ILE A 48 13.54 -13.58 -10.25
C ILE A 48 13.71 -13.86 -8.76
N GLY A 49 12.61 -13.95 -8.00
CA GLY A 49 12.63 -14.21 -6.56
C GLY A 49 13.30 -15.54 -6.19
N PHE A 50 12.96 -16.61 -6.90
CA PHE A 50 13.58 -17.92 -6.70
C PHE A 50 15.05 -17.95 -7.15
N GLY A 51 15.40 -17.32 -8.27
CA GLY A 51 16.78 -17.23 -8.75
C GLY A 51 17.69 -16.51 -7.75
N PHE A 52 17.26 -15.37 -7.22
CA PHE A 52 18.02 -14.65 -6.19
C PHE A 52 18.08 -15.40 -4.86
N SER A 53 16.96 -15.99 -4.42
CA SER A 53 16.92 -16.76 -3.17
C SER A 53 17.84 -17.98 -3.24
N GLY A 54 17.85 -18.70 -4.35
CA GLY A 54 18.76 -19.83 -4.58
C GLY A 54 20.24 -19.42 -4.57
N ALA A 55 20.57 -18.27 -5.16
CA ALA A 55 21.93 -17.73 -5.12
C ALA A 55 22.39 -17.38 -3.69
N LEU A 56 21.51 -16.76 -2.89
CA LEU A 56 21.79 -16.44 -1.48
C LEU A 56 21.92 -17.72 -0.64
N LEU A 57 21.09 -18.73 -0.90
CA LEU A 57 21.17 -20.02 -0.21
C LEU A 57 22.49 -20.76 -0.48
N ASP A 58 23.01 -20.78 -1.72
CA ASP A 58 24.33 -21.36 -2.02
C ASP A 58 25.47 -20.64 -1.28
N LEU A 59 25.34 -19.33 -1.03
CA LEU A 59 26.30 -18.56 -0.25
C LEU A 59 26.23 -18.91 1.24
N LEU A 60 25.02 -18.96 1.81
CA LEU A 60 24.80 -19.33 3.22
C LEU A 60 25.27 -20.76 3.51
N LEU A 61 25.00 -21.71 2.61
CA LEU A 61 25.52 -23.08 2.71
C LEU A 61 27.05 -23.14 2.59
N GLY A 62 27.65 -22.19 1.85
CA GLY A 62 29.11 -22.02 1.80
C GLY A 62 29.70 -21.61 3.15
N CYS A 63 28.94 -20.90 3.99
CA CYS A 63 29.35 -20.47 5.32
C CYS A 63 29.24 -21.57 6.38
N TYR A 64 28.61 -22.72 6.05
CA TYR A 64 28.27 -23.77 7.01
C TYR A 64 29.45 -24.29 7.82
N SER A 65 30.61 -24.50 7.18
CA SER A 65 31.80 -25.06 7.84
C SER A 65 32.47 -24.10 8.82
N GLU A 66 32.21 -22.80 8.70
CA GLU A 66 32.89 -21.76 9.48
C GLU A 66 31.96 -21.09 10.51
N ASN A 67 30.65 -21.02 10.23
CA ASN A 67 29.69 -20.35 11.09
C ASN A 67 28.26 -20.90 10.93
N ARG A 68 27.96 -21.99 11.64
CA ARG A 68 26.63 -22.64 11.63
C ARG A 68 25.47 -21.69 12.01
N PRO A 69 25.58 -20.81 13.03
CA PRO A 69 24.55 -19.84 13.33
C PRO A 69 24.19 -18.90 12.17
N VAL A 70 25.19 -18.41 11.43
CA VAL A 70 24.96 -17.53 10.26
C VAL A 70 24.18 -18.24 9.17
N MET A 71 24.51 -19.51 8.90
CA MET A 71 23.78 -20.32 7.92
C MET A 71 22.31 -20.50 8.34
N ILE A 72 22.06 -20.89 9.60
CA ILE A 72 20.70 -21.15 10.10
C ILE A 72 19.87 -19.87 10.09
N LEU A 73 20.37 -18.80 10.72
CA LEU A 73 19.64 -17.54 10.84
C LEU A 73 19.38 -16.90 9.47
N GLY A 74 20.39 -16.94 8.59
CA GLY A 74 20.25 -16.44 7.22
C GLY A 74 19.25 -17.24 6.40
N SER A 75 19.20 -18.57 6.56
CA SER A 75 18.26 -19.43 5.84
C SER A 75 16.82 -19.24 6.33
N VAL A 76 16.62 -19.05 7.65
CA VAL A 76 15.30 -18.72 8.21
C VAL A 76 14.82 -17.35 7.71
N ALA A 77 15.67 -16.33 7.79
CA ALA A 77 15.35 -14.99 7.27
C ALA A 77 15.02 -15.04 5.77
N LEU A 78 15.77 -15.83 4.99
CA LEU A 78 15.53 -16.03 3.56
C LEU A 78 14.17 -16.69 3.30
N GLY A 79 13.83 -17.73 4.07
CA GLY A 79 12.53 -18.41 3.97
C GLY A 79 11.37 -17.45 4.24
N VAL A 80 11.45 -16.67 5.32
CA VAL A 80 10.46 -15.63 5.63
C VAL A 80 10.38 -14.60 4.50
N SER A 81 11.53 -14.10 4.03
CA SER A 81 11.60 -13.14 2.94
C SER A 81 10.96 -13.67 1.65
N LEU A 82 11.21 -14.92 1.27
CA LEU A 82 10.65 -15.51 0.06
C LEU A 82 9.13 -15.74 0.19
N THR A 83 8.65 -16.21 1.34
CA THR A 83 7.22 -16.39 1.59
C THR A 83 6.46 -15.07 1.43
N PHE A 84 6.91 -14.02 2.12
CA PHE A 84 6.25 -12.71 2.06
C PHE A 84 6.42 -12.03 0.69
N TYR A 85 7.53 -12.29 -0.02
CA TYR A 85 7.69 -11.87 -1.41
C TYR A 85 6.63 -12.50 -2.32
N LEU A 86 6.43 -13.82 -2.24
CA LEU A 86 5.45 -14.52 -3.07
C LEU A 86 4.02 -14.09 -2.75
N LEU A 87 3.72 -13.81 -1.48
CA LEU A 87 2.45 -13.20 -1.07
C LEU A 87 2.24 -11.83 -1.73
N LEU A 88 3.27 -11.00 -1.85
CA LEU A 88 3.18 -9.70 -2.54
C LEU A 88 3.03 -9.85 -4.07
N VAL A 89 3.69 -10.84 -4.67
CA VAL A 89 3.62 -11.09 -6.12
C VAL A 89 2.22 -11.55 -6.53
N TRP A 90 1.68 -12.55 -5.82
CA TRP A 90 0.42 -13.21 -6.19
C TRP A 90 -0.82 -12.67 -5.47
N GLY A 91 -0.65 -12.04 -4.30
CA GLY A 91 -1.75 -11.49 -3.53
C GLY A 91 -2.15 -10.09 -4.00
N LEU A 92 -3.14 -9.99 -4.90
CA LEU A 92 -3.66 -8.70 -5.40
C LEU A 92 -4.08 -7.73 -4.27
N GLY A 93 -4.65 -8.23 -3.18
CA GLY A 93 -4.99 -7.41 -1.99
C GLY A 93 -3.83 -7.18 -1.02
N TRP A 94 -2.85 -8.07 -1.01
CA TRP A 94 -1.70 -8.10 -0.09
C TRP A 94 -0.70 -7.00 -0.41
N ARG A 95 -0.68 -6.53 -1.67
CA ARG A 95 0.09 -5.37 -2.11
C ARG A 95 -0.28 -4.09 -1.36
N THR A 96 -1.49 -3.99 -0.83
CA THR A 96 -1.97 -2.79 -0.11
C THR A 96 -1.74 -2.85 1.40
N GLU A 97 -1.27 -3.98 1.93
CA GLU A 97 -1.09 -4.18 3.37
C GLU A 97 0.32 -3.78 3.84
N PRO A 98 0.48 -2.71 4.64
CA PRO A 98 1.81 -2.21 5.03
C PRO A 98 2.61 -3.21 5.86
N ALA A 99 1.94 -4.07 6.65
CA ALA A 99 2.60 -5.05 7.50
C ALA A 99 3.39 -6.09 6.68
N ILE A 100 2.85 -6.50 5.54
CA ILE A 100 3.41 -7.53 4.66
C ILE A 100 4.66 -6.99 3.97
N TRP A 101 4.57 -5.75 3.49
CA TRP A 101 5.72 -5.00 3.00
C TRP A 101 6.81 -4.85 4.06
N ARG A 102 6.46 -4.50 5.30
CA ARG A 102 7.42 -4.36 6.39
C ARG A 102 8.12 -5.68 6.72
N ILE A 103 7.37 -6.77 6.83
CA ILE A 103 7.94 -8.09 7.14
C ILE A 103 8.85 -8.55 5.99
N TRP A 104 8.39 -8.43 4.75
CA TRP A 104 9.22 -8.73 3.58
C TRP A 104 10.50 -7.89 3.55
N TRP A 105 10.39 -6.59 3.77
CA TRP A 105 11.51 -5.66 3.75
C TRP A 105 12.56 -5.96 4.82
N VAL A 106 12.12 -6.12 6.07
CA VAL A 106 13.02 -6.40 7.20
C VAL A 106 13.70 -7.76 7.02
N SER A 107 12.95 -8.80 6.62
CA SER A 107 13.51 -10.13 6.37
C SER A 107 14.47 -10.15 5.17
N SER A 108 14.20 -9.37 4.11
CA SER A 108 15.11 -9.21 2.97
C SER A 108 16.43 -8.58 3.39
N ILE A 109 16.39 -7.46 4.14
CA ILE A 109 17.59 -6.78 4.64
C ILE A 109 18.36 -7.69 5.59
N ALA A 110 17.68 -8.37 6.51
CA ALA A 110 18.31 -9.31 7.43
C ALA A 110 19.04 -10.42 6.66
N THR A 111 18.40 -11.01 5.66
CA THR A 111 18.99 -12.06 4.81
C THR A 111 20.25 -11.57 4.11
N LEU A 112 20.18 -10.41 3.46
CA LEU A 112 21.32 -9.82 2.75
C LEU A 112 22.47 -9.49 3.70
N THR A 113 22.17 -8.92 4.86
CA THR A 113 23.16 -8.53 5.86
C THR A 113 23.85 -9.74 6.47
N ILE A 114 23.08 -10.76 6.88
CA ILE A 114 23.63 -12.01 7.45
C ILE A 114 24.50 -12.72 6.41
N THR A 115 24.04 -12.80 5.16
CA THR A 115 24.82 -13.40 4.07
C THR A 115 26.11 -12.63 3.81
N HIS A 116 26.06 -11.29 3.79
CA HIS A 116 27.22 -10.43 3.60
C HIS A 116 28.26 -10.61 4.72
N LEU A 117 27.82 -10.56 5.98
CA LEU A 117 28.67 -10.76 7.14
C LEU A 117 29.29 -12.17 7.17
N GLY A 118 28.53 -13.18 6.76
CA GLY A 118 29.04 -14.54 6.57
C GLY A 118 30.19 -14.60 5.58
N VAL A 119 30.00 -14.02 4.39
CA VAL A 119 31.03 -13.97 3.35
C VAL A 119 32.25 -13.15 3.79
N LEU A 120 32.05 -12.00 4.43
CA LEU A 120 33.15 -11.19 4.97
C LEU A 120 33.96 -11.96 6.01
N LYS A 121 33.29 -12.68 6.93
CA LYS A 121 33.96 -13.50 7.95
C LYS A 121 34.79 -14.62 7.32
N MET A 122 34.28 -15.26 6.26
CA MET A 122 35.04 -16.28 5.52
C MET A 122 36.31 -15.73 4.86
N ILE A 123 36.29 -14.47 4.45
CA ILE A 123 37.43 -13.83 3.77
C ILE A 123 38.41 -13.25 4.79
N GLN A 124 37.93 -12.73 5.92
CA GLN A 124 38.72 -12.06 6.95
C GLN A 124 39.32 -13.02 7.99
N ALA A 125 39.14 -14.33 7.83
CA ALA A 125 39.58 -15.36 8.77
C ALA A 125 41.10 -15.37 9.08
N SER A 126 41.94 -14.55 8.44
CA SER A 126 43.39 -14.56 8.64
C SER A 126 44.04 -13.32 9.29
N ARG A 127 43.35 -12.19 9.58
CA ARG A 127 43.92 -11.10 10.44
C ARG A 127 42.96 -9.95 10.78
N SER A 128 43.06 -9.42 12.00
CA SER A 128 42.29 -8.25 12.48
C SER A 128 43.04 -6.94 12.18
N ASN A 129 42.63 -6.20 11.15
CA ASN A 129 43.07 -4.82 10.86
C ASN A 129 41.86 -3.87 10.81
N GLY A 130 42.08 -2.55 10.82
CA GLY A 130 41.00 -1.55 10.82
C GLY A 130 39.97 -1.70 9.69
N VAL A 131 40.41 -2.09 8.48
CA VAL A 131 39.51 -2.37 7.33
C VAL A 131 38.63 -3.61 7.55
N ALA A 132 39.15 -4.64 8.24
CA ALA A 132 38.39 -5.83 8.56
C ALA A 132 37.26 -5.54 9.57
N ARG A 133 37.46 -4.57 10.46
CA ARG A 133 36.41 -4.12 11.40
C ARG A 133 35.43 -3.12 10.77
N ALA A 134 35.89 -2.30 9.83
CA ALA A 134 35.06 -1.30 9.17
C ALA A 134 33.97 -1.91 8.27
N ALA A 135 34.29 -2.89 7.43
CA ALA A 135 33.30 -3.46 6.49
C ALA A 135 32.04 -4.04 7.18
N PRO A 136 32.16 -4.87 8.24
CA PRO A 136 31.01 -5.32 9.02
C PRO A 136 30.25 -4.19 9.71
N ALA A 137 30.95 -3.22 10.30
CA ALA A 137 30.34 -2.11 11.01
C ALA A 137 29.48 -1.24 10.08
N PHE A 138 30.01 -0.85 8.92
CA PHE A 138 29.26 -0.11 7.91
C PHE A 138 28.08 -0.92 7.34
N SER A 139 28.22 -2.24 7.18
CA SER A 139 27.14 -3.11 6.72
C SER A 139 25.99 -3.15 7.72
N VAL A 140 26.29 -3.30 9.01
CA VAL A 140 25.28 -3.33 10.08
C VAL A 140 24.63 -1.96 10.24
N ALA A 141 25.40 -0.88 10.22
CA ALA A 141 24.86 0.48 10.29
C ALA A 141 23.88 0.76 9.15
N THR A 142 24.25 0.37 7.92
CA THR A 142 23.35 0.48 6.76
C THR A 142 22.10 -0.36 6.93
N ALA A 143 22.23 -1.62 7.38
CA ALA A 143 21.09 -2.49 7.61
C ALA A 143 20.12 -1.92 8.65
N LEU A 144 20.62 -1.36 9.75
CA LEU A 144 19.79 -0.72 10.78
C LEU A 144 19.05 0.50 10.23
N LEU A 145 19.70 1.32 9.42
CA LEU A 145 19.06 2.48 8.77
C LEU A 145 18.02 2.03 7.73
N LEU A 146 18.28 0.96 6.97
CA LEU A 146 17.31 0.43 6.03
C LEU A 146 16.12 -0.23 6.75
N VAL A 147 16.34 -0.92 7.86
CA VAL A 147 15.26 -1.46 8.72
C VAL A 147 14.47 -0.32 9.36
N GLY A 148 15.12 0.77 9.77
CA GLY A 148 14.47 1.97 10.29
C GLY A 148 13.48 2.61 9.31
N LEU A 149 13.69 2.45 7.99
CA LEU A 149 12.71 2.86 6.97
C LEU A 149 11.41 2.06 7.06
N ALA A 150 11.44 0.80 7.50
CA ALA A 150 10.24 -0.02 7.67
C ALA A 150 9.34 0.47 8.82
N ALA A 151 9.95 1.03 9.87
CA ALA A 151 9.25 1.58 11.02
C ALA A 151 8.58 2.93 10.70
N ARG A 152 8.98 3.59 9.62
CA ARG A 152 8.39 4.84 9.17
C ARG A 152 7.08 4.59 8.44
N GLU A 153 6.24 5.62 8.39
CA GLU A 153 5.08 5.60 7.51
C GLU A 153 5.57 5.66 6.06
N LEU A 154 5.02 4.77 5.22
CA LEU A 154 5.43 4.53 3.83
C LEU A 154 5.44 5.80 2.95
N LEU A 155 4.73 6.85 3.40
CA LEU A 155 4.56 8.15 2.72
C LEU A 155 5.42 9.28 3.31
N SER A 156 6.08 9.07 4.45
CA SER A 156 6.98 10.08 5.02
C SER A 156 8.33 10.03 4.30
N SER A 157 8.58 11.04 3.45
CA SER A 157 9.87 11.16 2.79
C SER A 157 10.97 11.26 3.85
N PRO A 158 12.00 10.39 3.82
CA PRO A 158 13.06 10.47 4.80
C PRO A 158 13.77 11.80 4.63
N GLY A 159 13.92 12.57 5.71
CA GLY A 159 14.63 13.84 5.67
C GLY A 159 16.02 13.69 5.02
N PRO A 160 16.53 14.73 4.32
CA PRO A 160 17.74 14.64 3.50
C PRO A 160 18.97 14.16 4.28
N ILE A 161 19.04 14.46 5.57
CA ILE A 161 20.10 13.98 6.47
C ILE A 161 20.04 12.46 6.63
N TYR A 162 18.86 11.88 6.80
CA TYR A 162 18.69 10.42 6.93
C TYR A 162 19.11 9.69 5.66
N LEU A 163 18.73 10.23 4.49
CA LEU A 163 19.17 9.72 3.19
C LEU A 163 20.68 9.85 3.02
N GLY A 164 21.25 11.01 3.38
CA GLY A 164 22.69 11.26 3.33
C GLY A 164 23.48 10.27 4.20
N VAL A 165 23.05 10.04 5.44
CA VAL A 165 23.70 9.09 6.35
C VAL A 165 23.57 7.66 5.82
N THR A 166 22.39 7.26 5.34
CA THR A 166 22.17 5.92 4.75
C THR A 166 23.04 5.69 3.51
N ALA A 167 23.17 6.71 2.65
CA ALA A 167 24.02 6.67 1.47
C ALA A 167 25.50 6.56 1.84
N VAL A 168 25.97 7.37 2.79
CA VAL A 168 27.36 7.33 3.28
C VAL A 168 27.68 5.97 3.89
N THR A 169 26.78 5.40 4.71
CA THR A 169 27.03 4.09 5.32
C THR A 169 27.01 2.97 4.27
N GLY A 170 26.11 3.06 3.29
CA GLY A 170 26.01 2.08 2.20
C GLY A 170 27.24 2.11 1.27
N VAL A 171 27.70 3.29 0.89
CA VAL A 171 28.95 3.48 0.14
C VAL A 171 30.14 2.98 0.95
N GLY A 172 30.19 3.27 2.25
CA GLY A 172 31.19 2.73 3.16
C GLY A 172 31.20 1.20 3.16
N ALA A 173 30.03 0.57 3.29
CA ALA A 173 29.90 -0.89 3.26
C ALA A 173 30.44 -1.48 1.94
N LEU A 174 30.13 -0.87 0.81
CA LEU A 174 30.63 -1.29 -0.51
C LEU A 174 32.15 -1.12 -0.62
N VAL A 175 32.67 0.08 -0.34
CA VAL A 175 34.09 0.42 -0.49
C VAL A 175 34.96 -0.45 0.41
N PHE A 176 34.61 -0.57 1.70
CA PHE A 176 35.40 -1.38 2.63
C PHE A 176 35.31 -2.88 2.32
N SER A 177 34.21 -3.36 1.73
CA SER A 177 34.09 -4.76 1.27
C SER A 177 34.95 -5.03 0.03
N ILE A 178 35.01 -4.09 -0.91
CA ILE A 178 35.92 -4.16 -2.06
C ILE A 178 37.38 -4.12 -1.60
N LEU A 179 37.73 -3.24 -0.66
CA LEU A 179 39.08 -3.13 -0.10
C LEU A 179 39.49 -4.40 0.67
N ALA A 180 38.57 -4.97 1.47
CA ALA A 180 38.78 -6.25 2.13
C ALA A 180 39.02 -7.37 1.11
N GLY A 181 38.21 -7.41 0.04
CA GLY A 181 38.38 -8.36 -1.06
C GLY A 181 39.68 -8.18 -1.84
N ARG A 182 40.13 -6.94 -2.07
CA ARG A 182 41.36 -6.61 -2.81
C ARG A 182 42.64 -6.94 -2.06
N ARG A 183 42.68 -6.72 -0.73
CA ARG A 183 43.86 -7.03 0.08
C ARG A 183 44.08 -8.53 0.26
N PHE A 184 43.00 -9.31 0.37
CA PHE A 184 43.09 -10.78 0.43
C PHE A 184 43.79 -11.41 -0.78
N ILE A 185 43.71 -10.75 -1.96
CA ILE A 185 44.37 -11.18 -3.20
C ILE A 185 45.89 -11.20 -3.08
N ARG A 186 46.43 -10.23 -2.34
CA ARG A 186 47.87 -9.92 -2.34
C ARG A 186 48.68 -10.95 -1.53
N ASP A 187 48.01 -11.71 -0.65
CA ASP A 187 48.71 -12.44 0.43
C ASP A 187 48.65 -14.00 0.40
N LYS A 188 47.98 -14.70 -0.55
CA LYS A 188 48.26 -16.11 -1.01
C LYS A 188 47.11 -16.82 -1.81
N VAL A 189 47.46 -17.37 -2.99
CA VAL A 189 47.09 -18.66 -3.66
C VAL A 189 45.65 -19.05 -4.13
N LYS A 190 45.61 -19.51 -5.40
CA LYS A 190 44.67 -20.36 -6.22
C LYS A 190 43.37 -19.78 -6.88
N PRO A 191 43.06 -20.19 -8.14
CA PRO A 191 42.05 -19.59 -9.03
C PRO A 191 40.58 -19.86 -8.67
N ALA A 192 40.29 -20.72 -7.68
CA ALA A 192 38.92 -20.95 -7.18
C ALA A 192 38.26 -19.71 -6.52
N ASN A 193 39.03 -18.62 -6.34
CA ASN A 193 38.62 -17.40 -5.63
C ASN A 193 38.09 -16.26 -6.53
N ILE A 194 38.15 -16.37 -7.86
CA ILE A 194 37.55 -15.36 -8.77
C ILE A 194 36.02 -15.35 -8.63
N TRP A 195 35.43 -16.55 -8.44
CA TRP A 195 34.00 -16.71 -8.22
C TRP A 195 33.52 -16.10 -6.88
N ARG A 196 34.38 -16.07 -5.84
CA ARG A 196 34.08 -15.40 -4.56
C ARG A 196 34.11 -13.87 -4.66
N ARG A 197 34.93 -13.28 -5.55
CA ARG A 197 34.92 -11.83 -5.82
C ARG A 197 33.64 -11.40 -6.53
N GLY A 198 33.24 -12.15 -7.56
CA GLY A 198 31.96 -11.91 -8.26
C GLY A 198 30.76 -11.94 -7.30
N LYS A 199 30.81 -12.82 -6.28
CA LYS A 199 29.78 -12.92 -5.25
C LYS A 199 29.71 -11.71 -4.30
N LEU A 200 30.84 -11.10 -3.95
CA LEU A 200 30.87 -9.87 -3.13
C LEU A 200 30.40 -8.64 -3.88
N THR A 201 30.86 -8.46 -5.13
CA THR A 201 30.40 -7.37 -6.00
C THR A 201 28.93 -7.52 -6.34
N ALA A 202 28.47 -8.76 -6.57
CA ALA A 202 27.05 -9.06 -6.75
C ALA A 202 26.24 -8.77 -5.48
N LEU A 203 26.73 -9.09 -4.28
CA LEU A 203 26.01 -8.77 -3.04
C LEU A 203 25.93 -7.27 -2.76
N GLY A 204 27.01 -6.52 -3.01
CA GLY A 204 27.01 -5.06 -2.89
C GLY A 204 26.08 -4.39 -3.91
N PHE A 205 26.04 -4.91 -5.14
CA PHE A 205 25.09 -4.48 -6.17
C PHE A 205 23.65 -4.89 -5.81
N LEU A 206 23.46 -6.05 -5.17
CA LEU A 206 22.16 -6.52 -4.69
C LEU A 206 21.64 -5.64 -3.55
N PHE A 207 22.51 -5.19 -2.64
CA PHE A 207 22.16 -4.18 -1.63
C PHE A 207 21.70 -2.87 -2.26
N LEU A 208 22.42 -2.39 -3.27
CA LEU A 208 22.04 -1.19 -4.01
C LEU A 208 20.71 -1.39 -4.73
N LEU A 209 20.52 -2.53 -5.40
CA LEU A 209 19.32 -2.86 -6.17
C LEU A 209 18.11 -3.10 -5.26
N THR A 210 18.27 -3.70 -4.08
CA THR A 210 17.21 -3.81 -3.06
C THR A 210 16.86 -2.44 -2.47
N PHE A 211 17.83 -1.52 -2.33
CA PHE A 211 17.56 -0.14 -1.95
C PHE A 211 16.79 0.61 -3.04
N THR A 212 17.21 0.55 -4.31
CA THR A 212 16.49 1.20 -5.42
C THR A 212 15.11 0.57 -5.65
N MET A 213 15.02 -0.76 -5.60
CA MET A 213 13.75 -1.50 -5.74
C MET A 213 12.84 -1.26 -4.54
N GLY A 214 13.38 -1.11 -3.33
CA GLY A 214 12.62 -0.74 -2.14
C GLY A 214 12.08 0.68 -2.15
N TYR A 215 12.93 1.62 -2.56
CA TYR A 215 12.56 3.03 -2.74
C TYR A 215 11.51 3.17 -3.86
N TYR A 216 11.72 2.49 -4.99
CA TYR A 216 10.84 2.53 -6.15
C TYR A 216 9.53 1.78 -5.91
N LEU A 217 9.58 0.54 -5.39
CA LEU A 217 8.37 -0.21 -5.05
C LEU A 217 7.63 0.43 -3.88
N GLY A 218 8.30 0.97 -2.85
CA GLY A 218 7.62 1.73 -1.79
C GLY A 218 6.86 2.96 -2.31
N HIS A 219 7.29 3.53 -3.45
CA HIS A 219 6.57 4.58 -4.17
C HIS A 219 5.47 4.04 -5.12
N VAL A 220 5.67 2.85 -5.72
CA VAL A 220 4.76 2.26 -6.73
C VAL A 220 3.67 1.36 -6.10
N SER A 221 3.91 0.82 -4.90
CA SER A 221 2.96 0.08 -4.06
C SER A 221 2.39 0.92 -2.91
N ALA A 222 2.80 2.19 -2.82
CA ALA A 222 1.98 3.18 -2.14
C ALA A 222 0.55 3.04 -2.69
N PRO A 223 -0.48 2.94 -1.83
CA PRO A 223 -1.86 2.84 -2.29
C PRO A 223 -2.06 3.91 -3.34
N GLN A 224 -2.54 3.49 -4.53
CA GLN A 224 -2.76 4.34 -5.70
C GLN A 224 -3.15 5.73 -5.20
N PRO A 225 -2.39 6.78 -5.57
CA PRO A 225 -2.68 8.11 -5.08
C PRO A 225 -4.18 8.31 -5.24
N SER A 226 -4.82 8.80 -4.18
CA SER A 226 -6.27 8.97 -4.22
C SER A 226 -6.59 9.75 -5.51
N PRO A 227 -7.74 9.57 -6.16
CA PRO A 227 -8.04 10.33 -7.37
C PRO A 227 -7.76 11.84 -7.21
N ALA A 228 -7.88 12.36 -5.99
CA ALA A 228 -7.49 13.71 -5.59
C ALA A 228 -5.97 14.06 -5.66
N GLU A 229 -5.07 13.09 -5.52
CA GLU A 229 -3.60 13.24 -5.62
C GLU A 229 -3.06 13.01 -7.05
N LEU A 230 -3.82 12.30 -7.90
CA LEU A 230 -3.41 11.96 -9.27
C LEU A 230 -3.55 13.12 -10.27
N PHE A 231 -4.40 14.10 -10.00
CA PHE A 231 -4.63 15.20 -10.92
C PHE A 231 -3.78 16.43 -10.50
N PRO A 232 -2.89 16.94 -11.36
CA PRO A 232 -2.32 18.27 -11.14
C PRO A 232 -3.47 19.25 -10.95
N SER A 233 -3.46 19.99 -9.84
CA SER A 233 -4.61 20.81 -9.43
C SER A 233 -5.10 21.68 -10.58
N VAL A 234 -6.32 21.39 -11.07
CA VAL A 234 -7.02 22.16 -12.11
C VAL A 234 -7.10 23.64 -11.74
N LEU A 235 -7.00 23.94 -10.44
CA LEU A 235 -7.05 25.29 -9.86
C LEU A 235 -5.82 26.14 -10.22
N ARG A 236 -4.64 25.55 -10.44
CA ARG A 236 -3.37 26.29 -10.59
C ARG A 236 -3.33 27.19 -11.85
N GLY A 237 -4.10 26.84 -12.89
CA GLY A 237 -4.15 27.58 -14.16
C GLY A 237 -5.38 28.49 -14.30
N MET A 238 -6.26 28.53 -13.31
CA MET A 238 -7.56 29.19 -13.42
C MET A 238 -7.47 30.68 -13.06
N SER A 239 -8.15 31.55 -13.82
CA SER A 239 -8.30 32.95 -13.43
C SER A 239 -9.15 33.06 -12.15
N ARG A 240 -8.90 34.10 -11.34
CA ARG A 240 -9.64 34.32 -10.08
C ARG A 240 -11.15 34.39 -10.31
N GLU A 241 -11.59 35.12 -11.33
CA GLU A 241 -13.01 35.29 -11.66
C GLU A 241 -13.68 33.97 -12.03
N HIS A 242 -13.01 33.14 -12.85
CA HIS A 242 -13.54 31.84 -13.24
C HIS A 242 -13.61 30.89 -12.03
N LEU A 243 -12.59 30.92 -11.18
CA LEU A 243 -12.53 30.12 -9.97
C LEU A 243 -13.64 30.51 -8.97
N GLU A 244 -13.88 31.79 -8.75
CA GLU A 244 -14.96 32.27 -7.88
C GLU A 244 -16.36 31.90 -8.41
N ALA A 245 -16.56 31.99 -9.73
CA ALA A 245 -17.79 31.54 -10.38
C ALA A 245 -18.00 30.02 -10.21
N GLN A 246 -16.93 29.24 -10.40
CA GLN A 246 -16.96 27.79 -10.22
C GLN A 246 -17.26 27.42 -8.76
N ILE A 247 -16.58 28.03 -7.79
CA ILE A 247 -16.79 27.84 -6.35
C ILE A 247 -18.26 28.08 -5.97
N ARG A 248 -18.87 29.15 -6.47
CA ARG A 248 -20.28 29.45 -6.21
C ARG A 248 -21.23 28.39 -6.79
N SER A 249 -20.96 27.94 -8.01
CA SER A 249 -21.70 26.87 -8.67
C SER A 249 -21.54 25.53 -7.94
N ASP A 250 -20.32 25.23 -7.50
CA ASP A 250 -19.99 24.01 -6.77
C ASP A 250 -20.56 23.99 -5.37
N LEU A 251 -20.63 25.13 -4.67
CA LEU A 251 -21.32 25.21 -3.38
C LEU A 251 -22.80 24.85 -3.53
N LYS A 252 -23.48 25.33 -4.59
CA LYS A 252 -24.87 24.94 -4.86
C LYS A 252 -24.99 23.43 -5.12
N ARG A 253 -24.09 22.87 -5.94
CA ARG A 253 -24.04 21.42 -6.22
C ARG A 253 -23.77 20.61 -4.96
N LEU A 254 -22.88 21.07 -4.09
CA LEU A 254 -22.56 20.46 -2.80
C LEU A 254 -23.80 20.42 -1.90
N LYS A 255 -24.54 21.53 -1.78
CA LYS A 255 -25.77 21.59 -0.98
C LYS A 255 -26.81 20.58 -1.48
N THR A 256 -27.13 20.63 -2.77
CA THR A 256 -28.11 19.71 -3.39
C THR A 256 -27.69 18.24 -3.26
N ALA A 257 -26.41 17.92 -3.50
CA ALA A 257 -25.93 16.55 -3.37
C ALA A 257 -25.93 16.07 -1.90
N SER A 258 -25.62 16.97 -0.95
CA SER A 258 -25.65 16.66 0.48
C SER A 258 -27.07 16.42 0.99
N GLU A 259 -28.04 17.20 0.53
CA GLU A 259 -29.46 16.98 0.84
C GLU A 259 -29.96 15.66 0.25
N GLY A 260 -29.63 15.39 -1.02
CA GLY A 260 -30.04 14.17 -1.70
C GLY A 260 -29.48 12.90 -1.07
N ILE A 261 -28.20 12.90 -0.67
CA ILE A 261 -27.58 11.74 -0.03
C ILE A 261 -28.06 11.56 1.42
N ASP A 262 -28.30 12.64 2.15
CA ASP A 262 -28.88 12.59 3.51
C ASP A 262 -30.30 12.00 3.48
N ASP A 263 -31.10 12.37 2.47
CA ASP A 263 -32.45 11.83 2.29
C ASP A 263 -32.42 10.34 1.95
N LEU A 264 -31.49 9.92 1.07
CA LEU A 264 -31.30 8.51 0.77
C LEU A 264 -30.88 7.72 1.99
N ALA A 265 -29.97 8.23 2.82
CA ALA A 265 -29.55 7.54 4.05
C ALA A 265 -30.76 7.22 4.95
N ARG A 266 -31.70 8.17 5.12
CA ARG A 266 -32.94 7.93 5.87
C ARG A 266 -33.82 6.87 5.21
N LYS A 267 -34.01 6.94 3.88
CA LYS A 267 -34.80 5.95 3.13
C LYS A 267 -34.22 4.55 3.25
N THR A 268 -32.91 4.43 3.20
CA THR A 268 -32.17 3.17 3.36
C THR A 268 -32.36 2.57 4.75
N GLU A 269 -32.31 3.39 5.80
CA GLU A 269 -32.56 2.96 7.18
C GLU A 269 -34.00 2.45 7.37
N VAL A 270 -34.99 3.24 6.91
CA VAL A 270 -36.40 2.83 6.95
C VAL A 270 -36.63 1.54 6.15
N PHE A 271 -36.04 1.43 4.95
CA PHE A 271 -36.12 0.21 4.14
C PHE A 271 -35.59 -0.99 4.91
N ARG A 272 -34.40 -0.88 5.54
CA ARG A 272 -33.83 -1.97 6.34
C ARG A 272 -34.78 -2.40 7.46
N GLU A 273 -35.31 -1.46 8.25
CA GLU A 273 -36.19 -1.78 9.38
C GLU A 273 -37.46 -2.50 8.93
N VAL A 274 -38.09 -2.02 7.85
CA VAL A 274 -39.29 -2.65 7.28
C VAL A 274 -38.98 -4.07 6.78
N ARG A 275 -37.83 -4.27 6.12
CA ARG A 275 -37.46 -5.58 5.58
C ARG A 275 -37.06 -6.58 6.67
N ALA A 276 -36.37 -6.13 7.73
CA ALA A 276 -36.06 -6.98 8.87
C ALA A 276 -37.34 -7.60 9.47
N LYS A 277 -38.38 -6.79 9.69
CA LYS A 277 -39.68 -7.26 10.19
C LYS A 277 -40.38 -8.24 9.26
N LYS A 278 -40.31 -8.00 7.94
CA LYS A 278 -40.90 -8.90 6.94
C LYS A 278 -40.20 -10.26 6.87
N PHE A 279 -38.87 -10.29 6.94
CA PHE A 279 -38.11 -11.54 6.98
C PHE A 279 -38.51 -12.39 8.19
N GLU A 280 -38.68 -11.76 9.36
CA GLU A 280 -39.15 -12.43 10.57
C GLU A 280 -40.59 -12.94 10.43
N SER A 281 -41.51 -12.11 9.92
CA SER A 281 -42.93 -12.49 9.80
C SER A 281 -43.19 -13.57 8.75
N GLU A 282 -42.42 -13.57 7.66
CA GLU A 282 -42.57 -14.49 6.54
C GLU A 282 -41.63 -15.71 6.64
N ASN A 283 -40.83 -15.79 7.72
CA ASN A 283 -39.84 -16.84 7.98
C ASN A 283 -38.93 -17.13 6.77
N ARG A 284 -38.37 -16.08 6.17
CA ARG A 284 -37.49 -16.16 5.00
C ARG A 284 -36.21 -15.36 5.19
N ASP A 285 -35.17 -15.76 4.46
CA ASP A 285 -33.83 -15.18 4.55
C ASP A 285 -33.29 -14.63 3.22
N TYR A 286 -34.16 -14.45 2.23
CA TYR A 286 -33.81 -13.96 0.89
C TYR A 286 -34.68 -12.78 0.47
N TYR A 287 -34.13 -11.90 -0.39
CA TYR A 287 -34.88 -10.80 -1.02
C TYR A 287 -35.76 -11.33 -2.16
N LEU A 288 -37.00 -10.86 -2.21
CA LEU A 288 -37.85 -11.03 -3.40
C LEU A 288 -37.36 -10.12 -4.54
N PRO A 289 -37.70 -10.41 -5.82
CA PRO A 289 -37.25 -9.62 -6.96
C PRO A 289 -37.49 -8.11 -6.79
N GLU A 290 -38.69 -7.71 -6.39
CA GLU A 290 -39.06 -6.30 -6.22
C GLU A 290 -38.28 -5.63 -5.08
N GLU A 291 -37.98 -6.37 -4.02
CA GLU A 291 -37.20 -5.88 -2.88
C GLU A 291 -35.71 -5.76 -3.24
N GLY A 292 -35.22 -6.68 -4.06
CA GLY A 292 -33.90 -6.65 -4.67
C GLY A 292 -33.72 -5.44 -5.57
N ASP A 293 -34.74 -5.10 -6.36
CA ASP A 293 -34.71 -3.92 -7.22
C ASP A 293 -34.78 -2.62 -6.42
N GLU A 294 -35.56 -2.59 -5.34
CA GLU A 294 -35.64 -1.43 -4.45
C GLU A 294 -34.32 -1.15 -3.73
N ILE A 295 -33.68 -2.17 -3.13
CA ILE A 295 -32.37 -1.99 -2.46
C ILE A 295 -31.28 -1.57 -3.46
N ARG A 296 -31.28 -2.13 -4.67
CA ARG A 296 -30.35 -1.73 -5.74
C ARG A 296 -30.61 -0.31 -6.23
N SER A 297 -31.86 0.11 -6.33
CA SER A 297 -32.24 1.48 -6.71
C SER A 297 -31.75 2.52 -5.70
N LEU A 298 -31.95 2.24 -4.41
CA LEU A 298 -31.44 3.07 -3.32
C LEU A 298 -29.90 3.13 -3.36
N PHE A 299 -29.23 1.98 -3.55
CA PHE A 299 -27.78 1.92 -3.59
C PHE A 299 -27.18 2.60 -4.83
N GLY A 300 -27.75 2.39 -6.01
CA GLY A 300 -27.35 3.08 -7.23
C GLY A 300 -27.50 4.60 -7.13
N SER A 301 -28.61 5.06 -6.54
CA SER A 301 -28.83 6.48 -6.25
C SER A 301 -27.78 7.04 -5.28
N TYR A 302 -27.46 6.29 -4.23
CA TYR A 302 -26.39 6.63 -3.29
C TYR A 302 -25.04 6.76 -3.99
N LEU A 303 -24.66 5.79 -4.85
CA LEU A 303 -23.40 5.81 -5.59
C LEU A 303 -23.29 7.01 -6.53
N ARG A 304 -24.39 7.46 -7.12
CA ARG A 304 -24.43 8.66 -7.97
C ARG A 304 -24.12 9.94 -7.18
N TYR A 305 -24.76 10.15 -6.03
CA TYR A 305 -24.44 11.30 -5.18
C TYR A 305 -23.02 11.24 -4.64
N ARG A 306 -22.58 10.06 -4.19
CA ARG A 306 -21.20 9.86 -3.74
C ARG A 306 -20.19 10.21 -4.83
N THR A 307 -20.46 9.80 -6.07
CA THR A 307 -19.60 10.12 -7.22
C THR A 307 -19.55 11.62 -7.49
N ALA A 308 -20.68 12.32 -7.41
CA ALA A 308 -20.74 13.77 -7.55
C ALA A 308 -19.91 14.49 -6.47
N LEU A 309 -20.03 14.06 -5.21
CA LEU A 309 -19.27 14.62 -4.10
C LEU A 309 -17.76 14.31 -4.20
N LEU A 310 -17.39 13.11 -4.63
CA LEU A 310 -15.99 12.76 -4.87
C LEU A 310 -15.35 13.59 -5.99
N ARG A 311 -16.12 13.97 -7.02
CA ARG A 311 -15.64 14.89 -8.06
C ARG A 311 -15.38 16.28 -7.49
N LEU A 312 -16.23 16.78 -6.58
CA LEU A 312 -15.98 18.04 -5.88
C LEU A 312 -14.72 17.97 -5.03
N LEU A 313 -14.56 16.90 -4.23
CA LEU A 313 -13.35 16.66 -3.45
C LEU A 313 -12.10 16.65 -4.36
N ALA A 314 -12.12 15.89 -5.46
CA ALA A 314 -10.98 15.81 -6.38
C ALA A 314 -10.67 17.15 -7.06
N THR A 315 -11.67 17.99 -7.30
CA THR A 315 -11.47 19.33 -7.87
C THR A 315 -10.74 20.25 -6.89
N TYR A 316 -11.09 20.17 -5.61
CA TYR A 316 -10.58 21.08 -4.57
C TYR A 316 -9.44 20.52 -3.73
N SER A 317 -8.98 19.29 -3.98
CA SER A 317 -7.87 18.67 -3.24
C SER A 317 -6.56 19.47 -3.32
N GLY A 318 -6.34 20.20 -4.41
CA GLY A 318 -5.16 21.03 -4.63
C GLY A 318 -5.33 22.50 -4.21
N PHE A 319 -6.22 22.81 -3.25
CA PHE A 319 -6.52 24.18 -2.81
C PHE A 319 -5.25 24.97 -2.44
N GLU A 320 -4.21 24.33 -1.90
CA GLU A 320 -2.93 24.97 -1.56
C GLU A 320 -2.25 25.67 -2.75
N SER A 321 -2.54 25.24 -3.97
CA SER A 321 -2.01 25.86 -5.19
C SER A 321 -2.65 27.22 -5.51
N VAL A 322 -3.74 27.58 -4.85
CA VAL A 322 -4.44 28.86 -5.01
C VAL A 322 -3.68 29.96 -4.25
N ARG A 323 -3.32 31.02 -4.98
CA ARG A 323 -2.50 32.12 -4.45
C ARG A 323 -3.28 33.04 -3.51
N ASP A 324 -4.50 33.40 -3.89
CA ASP A 324 -5.37 34.27 -3.09
C ASP A 324 -5.83 33.54 -1.82
N PRO A 325 -5.57 34.08 -0.61
CA PRO A 325 -5.82 33.37 0.63
C PRO A 325 -7.32 33.15 0.91
N ASP A 326 -8.20 34.05 0.47
CA ASP A 326 -9.64 33.93 0.68
C ASP A 326 -10.23 32.91 -0.28
N THR A 327 -9.91 33.02 -1.57
CA THR A 327 -10.31 32.02 -2.57
C THR A 327 -9.77 30.64 -2.19
N ARG A 328 -8.54 30.54 -1.68
CA ARG A 328 -7.97 29.29 -1.16
C ARG A 328 -8.78 28.71 -0.01
N ALA A 329 -9.19 29.54 0.95
CA ALA A 329 -10.03 29.12 2.07
C ALA A 329 -11.42 28.65 1.58
N ARG A 330 -12.03 29.35 0.60
CA ARG A 330 -13.28 28.92 -0.04
C ARG A 330 -13.14 27.54 -0.70
N CYS A 331 -12.08 27.33 -1.48
CA CYS A 331 -11.76 26.04 -2.09
C CYS A 331 -11.65 24.93 -1.05
N PHE A 332 -10.88 25.17 0.01
CA PHE A 332 -10.71 24.22 1.10
C PHE A 332 -12.06 23.82 1.71
N MET A 333 -12.88 24.80 2.12
CA MET A 333 -14.14 24.51 2.80
C MET A 333 -15.11 23.72 1.92
N VAL A 334 -15.19 24.00 0.61
CA VAL A 334 -16.04 23.24 -0.32
C VAL A 334 -15.53 21.81 -0.49
N GLY A 335 -14.23 21.63 -0.73
CA GLY A 335 -13.62 20.30 -0.89
C GLY A 335 -13.74 19.45 0.38
N PHE A 336 -13.48 20.05 1.53
CA PHE A 336 -13.51 19.35 2.82
C PHE A 336 -14.94 19.02 3.25
N ALA A 337 -15.91 19.92 3.06
CA ALA A 337 -17.31 19.61 3.28
C ALA A 337 -17.80 18.47 2.37
N ALA A 338 -17.38 18.43 1.10
CA ALA A 338 -17.70 17.32 0.20
C ALA A 338 -17.10 15.97 0.70
N ALA A 339 -15.85 15.99 1.17
CA ALA A 339 -15.21 14.82 1.77
C ALA A 339 -15.97 14.32 3.01
N MET A 340 -16.33 15.26 3.91
CA MET A 340 -17.07 14.94 5.13
C MET A 340 -18.46 14.38 4.84
N THR A 341 -19.19 14.91 3.86
CA THR A 341 -20.47 14.34 3.43
C THR A 341 -20.31 12.91 2.90
N VAL A 342 -19.28 12.63 2.09
CA VAL A 342 -19.01 11.27 1.59
C VAL A 342 -18.68 10.33 2.73
N PHE A 343 -17.81 10.75 3.64
CA PHE A 343 -17.34 9.91 4.73
C PHE A 343 -18.48 9.57 5.70
N GLU A 344 -19.24 10.58 6.14
CA GLU A 344 -20.42 10.42 7.01
C GLU A 344 -21.42 9.43 6.41
N ASN A 345 -21.83 9.64 5.15
CA ASN A 345 -22.86 8.81 4.53
C ASN A 345 -22.34 7.41 4.19
N SER A 346 -21.04 7.26 3.90
CA SER A 346 -20.43 5.93 3.74
C SER A 346 -20.40 5.17 5.07
N LEU A 347 -20.08 5.85 6.18
CA LEU A 347 -20.13 5.24 7.52
C LEU A 347 -21.55 4.82 7.89
N LYS A 348 -22.55 5.69 7.70
CA LYS A 348 -23.94 5.35 7.96
C LYS A 348 -24.37 4.13 7.19
N LEU A 349 -24.18 4.11 5.87
CA LEU A 349 -24.56 2.97 5.03
C LEU A 349 -23.90 1.67 5.51
N VAL A 350 -22.61 1.75 5.83
CA VAL A 350 -21.85 0.61 6.35
C VAL A 350 -22.40 0.15 7.69
N ASN A 351 -22.71 1.04 8.63
CA ASN A 351 -23.27 0.65 9.92
C ASN A 351 -24.70 0.11 9.78
N THR A 352 -25.47 0.62 8.82
CA THR A 352 -26.82 0.13 8.54
C THR A 352 -26.78 -1.33 8.06
N TYR A 353 -25.87 -1.71 7.18
CA TYR A 353 -25.84 -3.06 6.57
C TYR A 353 -24.66 -3.96 7.01
N GLY A 354 -23.76 -3.45 7.84
CA GLY A 354 -22.49 -4.11 8.19
C GLY A 354 -22.65 -5.40 9.00
N ASP A 355 -23.78 -5.57 9.66
CA ASP A 355 -24.13 -6.80 10.38
C ASP A 355 -25.16 -7.68 9.63
N ASP A 356 -25.59 -7.28 8.43
CA ASP A 356 -26.56 -8.02 7.61
C ASP A 356 -25.88 -8.63 6.37
N GLU A 357 -25.37 -9.85 6.52
CA GLU A 357 -24.69 -10.58 5.43
C GLU A 357 -25.54 -10.70 4.16
N ARG A 358 -26.87 -10.76 4.30
CA ARG A 358 -27.80 -10.88 3.16
C ARG A 358 -27.80 -9.59 2.34
N ALA A 359 -27.92 -8.46 3.02
CA ALA A 359 -27.83 -7.15 2.39
C ALA A 359 -26.45 -6.93 1.76
N GLN A 360 -25.37 -7.35 2.43
CA GLN A 360 -24.02 -7.24 1.89
C GLN A 360 -23.83 -8.02 0.59
N ARG A 361 -24.28 -9.28 0.55
CA ARG A 361 -24.26 -10.07 -0.69
C ARG A 361 -25.01 -9.34 -1.79
N LYS A 362 -26.21 -8.84 -1.49
CA LYS A 362 -27.06 -8.15 -2.46
C LYS A 362 -26.43 -6.86 -3.00
N LEU A 363 -25.83 -6.05 -2.14
CA LEU A 363 -25.18 -4.79 -2.49
C LEU A 363 -23.83 -4.97 -3.20
N ASN A 364 -23.25 -6.17 -3.16
CA ASN A 364 -22.02 -6.51 -3.89
C ASN A 364 -22.27 -7.19 -5.24
N GLU A 365 -23.51 -7.59 -5.54
CA GLU A 365 -23.90 -8.08 -6.87
C GLU A 365 -23.61 -7.00 -7.94
N PRO A 366 -22.98 -7.35 -9.07
CA PRO A 366 -22.81 -6.42 -10.18
C PRO A 366 -24.15 -6.17 -10.88
N GLU A 367 -24.45 -4.90 -11.20
CA GLU A 367 -25.61 -4.52 -12.03
C GLU A 367 -25.17 -3.50 -13.09
N PRO A 368 -24.54 -3.96 -14.20
CA PRO A 368 -23.94 -3.09 -15.20
C PRO A 368 -24.92 -2.13 -15.86
N GLU A 369 -26.17 -2.56 -16.07
CA GLU A 369 -27.24 -1.75 -16.67
C GLU A 369 -27.54 -0.50 -15.84
N TRP A 370 -27.33 -0.56 -14.53
CA TRP A 370 -27.58 0.52 -13.57
C TRP A 370 -26.29 1.23 -13.17
N GLY A 371 -25.16 0.86 -13.79
CA GLY A 371 -23.84 1.42 -13.50
C GLY A 371 -23.31 1.07 -12.12
N ILE A 372 -23.72 -0.07 -11.55
CA ILE A 372 -23.27 -0.57 -10.24
C ILE A 372 -22.19 -1.64 -10.46
N PRO A 373 -20.91 -1.34 -10.19
CA PRO A 373 -19.87 -2.36 -10.23
C PRO A 373 -20.08 -3.43 -9.15
N GLY A 374 -19.60 -4.64 -9.41
CA GLY A 374 -19.53 -5.66 -8.35
C GLY A 374 -18.59 -5.26 -7.20
N ASN A 375 -18.89 -5.77 -6.01
CA ASN A 375 -18.15 -5.56 -4.78
C ASN A 375 -18.09 -4.10 -4.26
N MET A 376 -19.07 -3.26 -4.60
CA MET A 376 -19.04 -1.86 -4.20
C MET A 376 -19.26 -1.64 -2.70
N PHE A 377 -20.12 -2.42 -2.03
CA PHE A 377 -20.28 -2.30 -0.58
C PHE A 377 -18.97 -2.60 0.16
N ASN A 378 -18.26 -3.66 -0.22
CA ASN A 378 -16.97 -4.02 0.37
C ASN A 378 -15.90 -2.93 0.14
N ARG A 379 -15.92 -2.28 -1.03
CA ARG A 379 -15.04 -1.13 -1.29
C ARG A 379 -15.37 0.06 -0.39
N LEU A 380 -16.64 0.32 -0.11
CA LEU A 380 -17.05 1.36 0.84
C LEU A 380 -16.58 1.03 2.25
N TYR A 381 -16.80 -0.22 2.70
CA TYR A 381 -16.33 -0.73 3.99
C TYR A 381 -14.81 -0.53 4.15
N LYS A 382 -14.02 -0.94 3.16
CA LYS A 382 -12.56 -0.73 3.13
C LYS A 382 -12.19 0.76 3.13
N SER A 383 -12.96 1.60 2.42
CA SER A 383 -12.69 3.04 2.33
C SER A 383 -12.88 3.74 3.68
N VAL A 384 -13.93 3.41 4.44
CA VAL A 384 -14.21 4.07 5.73
C VAL A 384 -13.39 3.52 6.89
N SER A 385 -12.93 2.27 6.80
CA SER A 385 -12.04 1.63 7.78
C SER A 385 -10.54 1.88 7.51
N SER A 386 -10.21 2.56 6.40
CA SER A 386 -8.83 2.85 6.03
C SER A 386 -8.17 3.85 6.99
N SER A 387 -7.14 3.41 7.71
CA SER A 387 -6.34 4.27 8.59
C SER A 387 -5.76 5.49 7.86
N ARG A 388 -5.42 5.34 6.57
CA ARG A 388 -4.95 6.47 5.74
C ARG A 388 -6.03 7.53 5.59
N ASN A 389 -7.25 7.12 5.26
CA ASN A 389 -8.35 8.07 5.05
C ASN A 389 -8.73 8.76 6.37
N ILE A 390 -8.72 8.01 7.48
CA ILE A 390 -8.94 8.56 8.82
C ILE A 390 -7.89 9.62 9.14
N LYS A 391 -6.60 9.31 8.94
CA LYS A 391 -5.50 10.25 9.19
C LYS A 391 -5.60 11.53 8.35
N VAL A 392 -5.89 11.41 7.05
CA VAL A 392 -6.10 12.59 6.18
C VAL A 392 -7.28 13.42 6.68
N CYS A 393 -8.37 12.79 7.13
CA CYS A 393 -9.49 13.51 7.75
C CYS A 393 -9.06 14.27 9.02
N GLU A 394 -8.25 13.66 9.88
CA GLU A 394 -7.72 14.29 11.10
C GLU A 394 -6.82 15.49 10.79
N GLU A 395 -5.93 15.36 9.81
CA GLU A 395 -5.04 16.45 9.35
C GLU A 395 -5.84 17.64 8.80
N MET A 396 -6.83 17.37 7.95
CA MET A 396 -7.71 18.41 7.39
C MET A 396 -8.62 19.03 8.45
N ALA A 397 -9.08 18.25 9.44
CA ALA A 397 -9.84 18.76 10.57
C ALA A 397 -9.00 19.70 11.45
N ALA A 398 -7.73 19.35 11.70
CA ALA A 398 -6.81 20.22 12.43
C ALA A 398 -6.60 21.53 11.67
N TYR A 399 -6.38 21.46 10.35
CA TYR A 399 -6.28 22.65 9.50
C TYR A 399 -7.54 23.52 9.57
N PHE A 400 -8.73 22.93 9.46
CA PHE A 400 -10.00 23.67 9.57
C PHE A 400 -10.15 24.36 10.93
N ASN A 401 -9.88 23.65 12.03
CA ASN A 401 -10.07 24.18 13.38
C ASN A 401 -9.13 25.35 13.70
N VAL A 402 -7.90 25.31 13.19
CA VAL A 402 -6.94 26.41 13.36
C VAL A 402 -7.41 27.68 12.64
N HIS A 403 -8.00 27.55 11.45
CA HIS A 403 -8.27 28.71 10.59
C HIS A 403 -9.72 29.20 10.60
N ARG A 404 -10.71 28.40 11.03
CA ARG A 404 -12.15 28.74 10.91
C ARG A 404 -12.53 30.08 11.55
N LYS A 405 -11.92 30.43 12.69
CA LYS A 405 -12.19 31.70 13.38
C LYS A 405 -11.76 32.89 12.53
N ASP A 406 -10.53 32.85 12.03
CA ASP A 406 -9.97 33.88 11.14
C ASP A 406 -10.78 33.97 9.83
N TRP A 407 -11.17 32.86 9.22
CA TRP A 407 -11.97 32.87 7.99
C TRP A 407 -13.36 33.47 8.18
N ARG A 408 -13.95 33.31 9.37
CA ARG A 408 -15.23 33.93 9.71
C ARG A 408 -15.07 35.43 9.92
N GLU A 409 -14.04 35.86 10.66
CA GLU A 409 -13.74 37.28 10.90
C GLU A 409 -13.41 38.03 9.61
N ARG A 410 -12.72 37.37 8.66
CA ARG A 410 -12.41 37.93 7.34
C ARG A 410 -13.54 37.80 6.33
N GLU A 411 -14.71 37.31 6.75
CA GLU A 411 -15.90 37.16 5.90
C GLU A 411 -15.61 36.40 4.58
N VAL A 412 -14.79 35.35 4.66
CA VAL A 412 -14.43 34.54 3.48
C VAL A 412 -15.69 34.00 2.79
N TRP A 413 -16.74 33.70 3.56
CA TRP A 413 -18.07 33.40 3.05
C TRP A 413 -19.10 34.33 3.68
N SER A 414 -20.25 34.51 3.02
CA SER A 414 -21.42 35.06 3.70
C SER A 414 -21.79 34.19 4.90
N GLU A 415 -22.26 34.81 5.98
CA GLU A 415 -22.55 34.12 7.25
C GLU A 415 -23.42 32.87 7.06
N ALA A 416 -24.47 32.96 6.23
CA ALA A 416 -25.34 31.81 5.93
C ALA A 416 -24.61 30.65 5.24
N ASN A 417 -23.65 30.93 4.34
CA ASN A 417 -22.88 29.90 3.67
C ASN A 417 -21.76 29.36 4.56
N PHE A 418 -21.13 30.22 5.36
CA PHE A 418 -20.13 29.83 6.34
C PHE A 418 -20.73 28.85 7.35
N ALA A 419 -21.84 29.23 7.99
CA ALA A 419 -22.54 28.43 8.98
C ALA A 419 -22.98 27.07 8.41
N TRP A 420 -23.47 27.03 7.16
CA TRP A 420 -23.86 25.76 6.52
C TRP A 420 -22.65 24.85 6.29
N LEU A 421 -21.54 25.37 5.78
CA LEU A 421 -20.31 24.60 5.54
C LEU A 421 -19.71 24.11 6.86
N GLU A 422 -19.64 24.98 7.86
CA GLU A 422 -19.16 24.69 9.20
C GLU A 422 -19.98 23.56 9.83
N GLN A 423 -21.31 23.68 9.84
CA GLN A 423 -22.20 22.64 10.34
C GLN A 423 -22.01 21.32 9.60
N ARG A 424 -21.86 21.34 8.27
CA ARG A 424 -21.66 20.14 7.46
C ARG A 424 -20.35 19.43 7.80
N ILE A 425 -19.27 20.20 7.96
CA ILE A 425 -17.96 19.68 8.35
C ILE A 425 -18.01 19.10 9.77
N ASP A 426 -18.52 19.86 10.74
CA ASP A 426 -18.59 19.44 12.15
C ASP A 426 -19.46 18.19 12.31
N ARG A 427 -20.59 18.09 11.58
CA ARG A 427 -21.44 16.89 11.55
C ARG A 427 -20.70 15.66 11.02
N GLY A 428 -19.95 15.81 9.93
CA GLY A 428 -19.17 14.70 9.37
C GLY A 428 -18.07 14.25 10.33
N LEU A 429 -17.35 15.19 10.95
CA LEU A 429 -16.33 14.88 11.96
C LEU A 429 -16.92 14.18 13.19
N ALA A 430 -18.09 14.60 13.65
CA ALA A 430 -18.79 13.93 14.74
C ALA A 430 -19.16 12.48 14.37
N SER A 431 -19.63 12.26 13.14
CA SER A 431 -19.95 10.91 12.65
C SER A 431 -18.74 9.99 12.65
N VAL A 432 -17.57 10.48 12.20
CA VAL A 432 -16.30 9.72 12.21
C VAL A 432 -15.90 9.30 13.63
N ARG A 433 -16.08 10.19 14.61
CA ARG A 433 -15.76 9.91 16.02
C ARG A 433 -16.72 8.92 16.67
N GLN A 434 -18.02 9.03 16.38
CA GLN A 434 -19.05 8.19 16.98
C GLN A 434 -19.11 6.78 16.39
N HIS A 435 -18.80 6.65 15.10
CA HIS A 435 -18.99 5.43 14.34
C HIS A 435 -17.68 4.85 13.82
N SER A 436 -16.58 5.03 14.55
CA SER A 436 -15.26 4.56 14.12
C SER A 436 -15.25 3.03 13.97
N ILE A 437 -15.04 2.53 12.75
CA ILE A 437 -14.87 1.11 12.50
C ILE A 437 -13.41 0.75 12.77
N ALA A 438 -13.19 -0.17 13.70
CA ALA A 438 -11.84 -0.59 14.04
C ALA A 438 -11.17 -1.26 12.82
N PRO A 439 -10.01 -0.75 12.33
CA PRO A 439 -9.39 -1.24 11.09
C PRO A 439 -9.07 -2.73 11.11
N HIS A 440 -8.68 -3.26 12.28
CA HIS A 440 -8.38 -4.69 12.45
C HIS A 440 -9.62 -5.57 12.35
N LYS A 441 -10.75 -5.14 12.92
CA LYS A 441 -12.03 -5.87 12.83
C LYS A 441 -12.51 -5.89 11.39
N ALA A 442 -12.46 -4.74 10.72
CA ALA A 442 -12.83 -4.63 9.32
C ALA A 442 -12.00 -5.53 8.39
N TRP A 443 -10.71 -5.68 8.69
CA TRP A 443 -9.84 -6.61 7.97
C TRP A 443 -10.24 -8.07 8.15
N TYR A 444 -10.56 -8.49 9.38
CA TYR A 444 -11.04 -9.86 9.66
C TYR A 444 -12.39 -10.15 8.99
N ASP A 445 -13.33 -9.21 9.03
CA ASP A 445 -14.66 -9.38 8.43
C ASP A 445 -14.57 -9.55 6.90
N LEU A 446 -13.72 -8.74 6.24
CA LEU A 446 -13.47 -8.83 4.80
C LEU A 446 -12.74 -10.14 4.42
N LEU A 447 -11.80 -10.60 5.26
CA LEU A 447 -11.11 -11.87 5.06
C LEU A 447 -12.08 -13.04 5.14
N MET A 448 -12.97 -13.05 6.15
CA MET A 448 -13.97 -14.10 6.34
C MET A 448 -15.00 -14.12 5.23
N ALA A 449 -15.52 -12.96 4.82
CA ALA A 449 -16.45 -12.84 3.70
C ALA A 449 -15.84 -13.37 2.39
N ARG A 450 -14.53 -13.10 2.17
CA ARG A 450 -13.82 -13.57 0.98
C ARG A 450 -13.58 -15.08 0.99
N VAL A 451 -13.18 -15.63 2.13
CA VAL A 451 -12.97 -17.08 2.30
C VAL A 451 -14.29 -17.83 2.10
N GLN A 452 -15.41 -17.29 2.57
CA GLN A 452 -16.74 -17.87 2.32
C GLN A 452 -17.13 -17.78 0.83
N GLU A 453 -16.85 -16.68 0.14
CA GLU A 453 -17.12 -16.51 -1.29
C GLU A 453 -16.31 -17.51 -2.16
N ASP A 454 -15.03 -17.69 -1.84
CA ASP A 454 -14.12 -18.62 -2.55
C ASP A 454 -14.43 -20.11 -2.23
N LEU A 455 -15.12 -20.42 -1.11
CA LEU A 455 -15.59 -21.77 -0.77
C LEU A 455 -16.88 -22.16 -1.51
N TYR A 456 -17.66 -21.18 -1.99
CA TYR A 456 -18.95 -21.40 -2.66
C TYR A 456 -18.92 -21.10 -4.17
N THR A 457 -17.77 -20.77 -4.75
CA THR A 457 -17.60 -20.74 -6.20
C THR A 457 -17.23 -22.15 -6.69
N PRO A 458 -18.15 -22.92 -7.31
CA PRO A 458 -17.74 -24.16 -7.97
C PRO A 458 -16.72 -23.81 -9.07
N VAL A 459 -15.70 -24.65 -9.21
CA VAL A 459 -14.56 -24.51 -10.15
C VAL A 459 -14.98 -24.54 -11.64
N TYR A 460 -16.27 -24.44 -11.92
CA TYR A 460 -16.85 -24.37 -13.26
C TYR A 460 -17.91 -23.27 -13.30
N ALA A 461 -17.49 -22.05 -13.61
CA ALA A 461 -18.33 -20.96 -14.13
C ALA A 461 -17.53 -20.19 -15.19
#